data_AF-A0A0L7KTY0-F1
#
_entry.id   AF-A0A0L7KTY0-F1
#
_cell.length_a   1.000
_cell.length_b   1.000
_cell.length_c   1.000
_cell.angle_alpha   90.00
_cell.angle_beta   90.00
_cell.angle_gamma   90.00
#
_symmetry.space_group_name_H-M   'P 1'
#
loop_
_entity.id
_entity.type
_entity.pdbx_description
1 polymer ?
#
loop_
_entity_poly.entity_id
_entity_poly.type
_entity_poly.pdbx_seq_one_letter_code
_entity_poly.pdbx_strand_id
1 'polypeptide(L)'
;MWGTLLLFFVFLALSYLVQNIVKREPNPVQFHSKFVIVYFVISVTAAVLWPVFLLRPRDVRNSNIGTRIIKNIVLRIQDIKWVLRNGHILSEERGAVIVSNHQLSLDILGMFNIWDEVGKMAAIAKKQLFYVFPFGLTAYLAGVVFIDRTNPKAAYAQLKETSEVMVKNKDYTKLLPFKKGAFTIAVAAQVPIIPVIFSPYYFPIPTVGLTNEDVPELIAKVHDKMSAAYKELSKEVL
;
A
#
# COMPACT_ATOMS: atom_id res chain seq x y z
N MET A 1 0.54 -23.73 42.86
CA MET A 1 1.16 -24.62 41.86
C MET A 1 0.69 -24.31 40.45
N TRP A 2 -0.61 -24.38 40.15
CA TRP A 2 -1.14 -24.10 38.79
C TRP A 2 -0.86 -22.68 38.27
N GLY A 3 -0.95 -21.65 39.11
CA GLY A 3 -0.64 -20.28 38.72
C GLY A 3 0.84 -20.07 38.35
N THR A 4 1.76 -20.70 39.08
CA THR A 4 3.20 -20.65 38.79
C THR A 4 3.54 -21.37 37.48
N LEU A 5 2.90 -22.51 37.22
CA LEU A 5 3.00 -23.24 35.96
C LEU A 5 2.44 -22.42 34.79
N LEU A 6 1.27 -21.79 34.96
CA LEU A 6 0.68 -20.91 33.95
C LEU A 6 1.61 -19.75 33.60
N LEU A 7 2.15 -19.06 34.62
CA LEU A 7 3.10 -17.95 34.41
C LEU A 7 4.37 -18.41 33.70
N PHE A 8 4.88 -19.61 34.01
CA PHE A 8 6.03 -20.19 33.32
C PHE A 8 5.75 -20.45 31.83
N PHE A 9 4.60 -21.05 31.48
CA PHE A 9 4.21 -21.25 30.09
C PHE A 9 3.96 -19.94 29.34
N VAL A 10 3.36 -18.94 30.00
CA VAL A 10 3.19 -17.59 29.43
C VAL A 10 4.56 -16.95 29.16
N PHE A 11 5.50 -17.06 30.10
CA PHE A 11 6.85 -16.54 29.92
C PHE A 11 7.59 -17.21 28.76
N LEU A 12 7.50 -18.54 28.62
CA LEU A 12 8.08 -19.26 27.48
C LEU A 12 7.45 -18.85 26.15
N ALA A 13 6.12 -18.70 26.11
CA ALA A 13 5.40 -18.25 24.91
C ALA A 13 5.80 -16.82 24.51
N LEU A 14 5.89 -15.90 25.47
CA LEU A 14 6.34 -14.53 25.24
C LEU A 14 7.80 -14.49 24.77
N SER A 15 8.68 -15.28 25.40
CA SER A 15 10.08 -15.38 25.01
C SER A 15 10.24 -15.91 23.58
N TYR A 16 9.49 -16.95 23.21
CA TYR A 16 9.46 -17.47 21.83
C TYR A 16 8.94 -16.42 20.84
N LEU A 17 7.89 -15.68 21.19
CA LEU A 17 7.33 -14.63 20.34
C LEU A 17 8.34 -13.48 20.14
N VAL A 18 8.97 -13.01 21.21
CA VAL A 18 10.02 -11.97 21.16
C VAL A 18 11.19 -12.43 20.30
N GLN A 19 11.65 -13.68 20.46
CA GLN A 19 12.71 -14.22 19.61
C GLN A 19 12.31 -14.22 18.14
N ASN A 20 11.09 -14.61 17.78
CA ASN A 20 10.64 -14.58 16.38
C ASN A 20 10.48 -13.17 15.81
N ILE A 21 10.21 -12.16 16.66
CA ILE A 21 10.17 -10.75 16.22
C ILE A 21 11.59 -10.21 15.99
N VAL A 22 12.54 -10.54 16.88
CA VAL A 22 13.92 -9.99 16.89
C VAL A 22 14.88 -10.76 15.96
N LYS A 23 14.53 -11.98 15.54
CA LYS A 23 15.31 -12.75 14.55
C LYS A 23 15.59 -11.90 13.30
N ARG A 24 16.84 -11.97 12.83
CA ARG A 24 17.28 -11.27 11.60
C ARG A 24 16.68 -11.87 10.33
N GLU A 25 16.28 -13.15 10.38
CA GLU A 25 15.67 -13.84 9.25
C GLU A 25 14.20 -13.45 9.07
N PRO A 26 13.77 -13.08 7.85
CA PRO A 26 12.37 -12.78 7.56
C PRO A 26 11.50 -13.98 7.90
N ASN A 27 10.49 -13.76 8.74
CA ASN A 27 9.53 -14.81 9.08
C ASN A 27 8.10 -14.24 9.15
N PRO A 28 7.07 -15.09 9.01
CA PRO A 28 5.69 -14.63 9.02
C PRO A 28 5.30 -13.89 10.30
N VAL A 29 5.80 -14.31 11.48
CA VAL A 29 5.47 -13.67 12.76
C VAL A 29 6.01 -12.24 12.80
N GLN A 30 7.25 -12.03 12.36
CA GLN A 30 7.86 -10.71 12.23
C GLN A 30 7.11 -9.83 11.23
N PHE A 31 6.71 -10.38 10.07
CA PHE A 31 5.94 -9.63 9.08
C PHE A 31 4.61 -9.15 9.66
N HIS A 32 3.80 -10.06 10.22
CA HIS A 32 2.50 -9.71 10.78
C HIS A 32 2.63 -8.78 12.00
N SER A 33 3.63 -8.97 12.86
CA SER A 33 3.85 -8.09 14.02
C SER A 33 4.19 -6.66 13.58
N LYS A 34 5.06 -6.49 12.57
CA LYS A 34 5.35 -5.17 11.98
C LYS A 34 4.08 -4.50 11.44
N PHE A 35 3.20 -5.24 10.77
CA PHE A 35 1.92 -4.70 10.30
C PHE A 35 1.00 -4.29 11.45
N VAL A 36 0.88 -5.11 12.50
CA VAL A 36 0.09 -4.77 13.69
C VAL A 36 0.62 -3.50 14.34
N ILE A 37 1.94 -3.38 14.50
CA ILE A 37 2.60 -2.18 15.05
C ILE A 37 2.28 -0.97 14.17
N VAL A 38 2.38 -1.09 12.84
CA VAL A 38 2.06 0.01 11.92
C VAL A 38 0.60 0.45 12.05
N TYR A 39 -0.36 -0.48 12.08
CA TYR A 39 -1.77 -0.13 12.25
C TYR A 39 -2.03 0.55 13.59
N PHE A 40 -1.39 0.08 14.67
CA PHE A 40 -1.47 0.70 15.98
C PHE A 40 -0.92 2.13 15.97
N VAL A 41 0.30 2.33 15.44
CA VAL A 41 0.95 3.65 15.34
C VAL A 41 0.11 4.61 14.50
N ILE A 42 -0.37 4.18 13.33
CA ILE A 42 -1.27 4.99 12.48
C ILE A 42 -2.53 5.39 13.26
N SER A 43 -3.12 4.46 14.01
CA SER A 43 -4.34 4.72 14.78
C SER A 43 -4.11 5.71 15.92
N VAL A 44 -3.03 5.57 16.67
CA VAL A 44 -2.66 6.50 17.74
C VAL A 44 -2.38 7.89 17.18
N THR A 45 -1.55 7.99 16.13
CA THR A 45 -1.25 9.27 15.47
C THR A 45 -2.52 9.92 14.91
N ALA A 46 -3.41 9.12 14.30
CA ALA A 46 -4.70 9.58 13.81
C ALA A 46 -5.54 10.27 14.90
N ALA A 47 -5.70 9.62 16.05
CA ALA A 47 -6.43 10.19 17.18
C ALA A 47 -5.77 11.46 17.76
N VAL A 48 -4.43 11.47 17.87
CA VAL A 48 -3.67 12.64 18.38
C VAL A 48 -3.82 13.86 17.47
N LEU A 49 -3.98 13.67 16.16
CA LEU A 49 -4.12 14.77 15.20
C LEU A 49 -5.53 15.38 15.14
N TRP A 50 -6.54 14.76 15.75
CA TRP A 50 -7.92 15.26 15.70
C TRP A 50 -8.08 16.70 16.17
N PRO A 51 -7.53 17.15 17.31
CA PRO A 51 -7.70 18.54 17.74
C PRO A 51 -7.21 19.54 16.70
N VAL A 52 -6.10 19.25 16.02
CA VAL A 52 -5.55 20.11 14.96
C VAL A 52 -6.43 20.06 13.71
N PHE A 53 -6.85 18.86 13.30
CA PHE A 53 -7.63 18.69 12.06
C PHE A 53 -9.05 19.24 12.20
N LEU A 54 -9.62 19.25 13.41
CA LEU A 54 -10.91 19.85 13.71
C LEU A 54 -10.93 21.37 13.56
N LEU A 55 -9.76 22.06 13.62
CA LEU A 55 -9.67 23.50 13.34
C LEU A 55 -9.87 23.82 11.85
N ARG A 56 -9.61 22.85 10.97
CA ARG A 56 -9.72 22.96 9.51
C ARG A 56 -10.31 21.67 8.94
N PRO A 57 -11.58 21.35 9.26
CA PRO A 57 -12.16 20.07 8.90
C PRO A 57 -12.27 19.94 7.38
N ARG A 58 -11.94 18.75 6.87
CA ARG A 58 -11.95 18.38 5.44
C ARG A 58 -10.95 19.16 4.57
N ASP A 59 -9.95 19.78 5.18
CA ASP A 59 -8.87 20.43 4.46
C ASP A 59 -7.81 19.39 4.04
N VAL A 60 -7.54 19.30 2.73
CA VAL A 60 -6.54 18.37 2.17
C VAL A 60 -5.13 18.59 2.72
N ARG A 61 -4.82 19.80 3.19
CA ARG A 61 -3.51 20.15 3.77
C ARG A 61 -3.24 19.40 5.08
N ASN A 62 -4.27 18.95 5.77
CA ASN A 62 -4.13 18.10 6.96
C ASN A 62 -3.45 16.76 6.60
N SER A 63 -3.67 16.23 5.38
CA SER A 63 -3.00 15.01 4.92
C SER A 63 -1.48 15.16 4.90
N ASN A 64 -0.95 16.35 4.60
CA ASN A 64 0.50 16.59 4.61
C ASN A 64 1.07 16.56 6.03
N ILE A 65 0.34 17.12 7.00
CA ILE A 65 0.76 17.10 8.41
C ILE A 65 0.85 15.64 8.87
N GLY A 66 -0.20 14.86 8.60
CA GLY A 66 -0.23 13.43 8.90
C GLY A 66 0.92 12.68 8.23
N THR A 67 1.11 12.90 6.93
CA THR A 67 2.14 12.27 6.11
C THR A 67 3.55 12.55 6.66
N ARG A 68 3.91 13.81 6.89
CA ARG A 68 5.25 14.20 7.38
C ARG A 68 5.59 13.58 8.73
N ILE A 69 4.60 13.39 9.60
CA ILE A 69 4.76 12.77 10.92
C ILE A 69 4.90 11.25 10.77
N ILE A 70 3.96 10.61 10.05
CA ILE A 70 3.82 9.15 10.06
C ILE A 70 4.79 8.45 9.11
N LYS A 71 5.16 9.08 8.00
CA LYS A 71 5.97 8.50 6.92
C LYS A 71 7.27 7.94 7.45
N ASN A 72 8.08 8.77 8.11
CA ASN A 72 9.40 8.36 8.59
C ASN A 72 9.32 7.25 9.65
N ILE A 73 8.26 7.24 10.47
CA ILE A 73 8.06 6.23 11.52
C ILE A 73 7.72 4.89 10.88
N VAL A 74 6.70 4.87 10.01
CA VAL A 74 6.18 3.63 9.42
C VAL A 74 7.18 3.02 8.43
N LEU A 75 7.89 3.85 7.65
CA LEU A 75 8.93 3.36 6.74
C LEU A 75 10.10 2.70 7.48
N ARG A 76 10.47 3.23 8.65
CA ARG A 76 11.49 2.61 9.51
C ARG A 76 11.01 1.31 10.15
N ILE A 77 9.76 1.25 10.63
CA ILE A 77 9.21 0.01 11.22
C ILE A 77 9.16 -1.13 10.19
N GLN A 78 8.84 -0.80 8.94
CA GLN A 78 8.73 -1.78 7.86
C GLN A 78 10.07 -2.09 7.19
N ASP A 79 11.13 -1.34 7.48
CA ASP A 79 12.42 -1.40 6.78
C ASP A 79 12.28 -1.20 5.25
N ILE A 80 11.38 -0.30 4.84
CA ILE A 80 11.11 -0.04 3.42
C ILE A 80 11.59 1.36 3.04
N LYS A 81 12.38 1.44 1.98
CA LYS A 81 12.73 2.68 1.31
C LYS A 81 11.94 2.81 0.01
N TRP A 82 11.09 3.82 -0.07
CA TRP A 82 10.44 4.22 -1.31
C TRP A 82 11.27 5.28 -2.03
N VAL A 83 11.34 5.18 -3.35
CA VAL A 83 11.95 6.17 -4.22
C VAL A 83 10.88 6.68 -5.18
N LEU A 84 10.55 7.96 -5.07
CA LEU A 84 9.67 8.62 -6.03
C LEU A 84 10.51 9.11 -7.20
N ARG A 85 10.29 8.52 -8.37
CA ARG A 85 10.92 8.95 -9.62
C ARG A 85 10.03 9.97 -10.31
N ASN A 86 10.64 10.95 -10.98
CA ASN A 86 9.94 12.03 -11.70
C ASN A 86 8.93 12.81 -10.84
N GLY A 87 9.25 13.02 -9.55
CA GLY A 87 8.39 13.76 -8.61
C GLY A 87 8.05 15.19 -9.08
N HIS A 88 8.92 15.82 -9.86
CA HIS A 88 8.70 17.16 -10.39
C HIS A 88 7.39 17.29 -11.19
N ILE A 89 6.94 16.25 -11.89
CA ILE A 89 5.66 16.22 -12.65
C ILE A 89 4.45 16.38 -11.70
N LEU A 90 4.58 15.84 -10.48
CA LEU A 90 3.57 15.91 -9.42
C LEU A 90 3.62 17.25 -8.66
N SER A 91 4.78 17.91 -8.64
CA SER A 91 4.98 19.20 -7.97
C SER A 91 4.44 20.40 -8.75
N GLU A 92 4.08 20.23 -10.03
CA GLU A 92 3.54 21.30 -10.87
C GLU A 92 2.22 21.84 -10.28
N GLU A 93 2.10 23.17 -10.16
CA GLU A 93 0.89 23.84 -9.63
C GLU A 93 -0.28 23.82 -10.63
N ARG A 94 -0.85 22.63 -10.85
CA ARG A 94 -2.04 22.41 -11.71
C ARG A 94 -3.04 21.47 -11.06
N GLY A 95 -4.30 21.59 -11.46
CA GLY A 95 -5.30 20.54 -11.21
C GLY A 95 -5.01 19.32 -12.07
N ALA A 96 -5.10 18.12 -11.49
CA ALA A 96 -4.92 16.85 -12.21
C ALA A 96 -5.65 15.70 -11.49
N VAL A 97 -5.94 14.63 -12.22
CA VAL A 97 -6.38 13.36 -11.64
C VAL A 97 -5.21 12.38 -11.66
N ILE A 98 -4.73 11.97 -10.49
CA ILE A 98 -3.68 10.97 -10.37
C ILE A 98 -4.31 9.58 -10.37
N VAL A 99 -3.82 8.70 -11.24
CA VAL A 99 -4.29 7.30 -11.34
C VAL A 99 -3.12 6.36 -11.11
N SER A 100 -3.23 5.49 -10.11
CA SER A 100 -2.23 4.46 -9.85
C SER A 100 -2.77 3.04 -9.92
N ASN A 101 -1.87 2.09 -10.15
CA ASN A 101 -2.14 0.69 -9.81
C ASN A 101 -2.26 0.53 -8.28
N HIS A 102 -2.83 -0.59 -7.85
CA HIS A 102 -2.91 -0.97 -6.44
C HIS A 102 -2.76 -2.48 -6.33
N GLN A 103 -1.60 -2.93 -5.85
CA GLN A 103 -1.23 -4.34 -5.72
C GLN A 103 -1.42 -4.85 -4.29
N LEU A 104 -1.04 -4.05 -3.29
CA LEU A 104 -1.06 -4.43 -1.88
C LEU A 104 -1.43 -3.24 -1.00
N SER A 105 -1.89 -3.50 0.22
CA SER A 105 -2.10 -2.43 1.21
C SER A 105 -0.85 -1.61 1.47
N LEU A 106 0.34 -2.17 1.22
CA LEU A 106 1.64 -1.52 1.34
C LEU A 106 1.82 -0.32 0.39
N ASP A 107 1.04 -0.23 -0.70
CA ASP A 107 1.08 0.91 -1.64
C ASP A 107 0.78 2.23 -0.93
N ILE A 108 0.02 2.19 0.19
CA ILE A 108 -0.29 3.38 0.99
C ILE A 108 0.98 4.03 1.56
N LEU A 109 2.03 3.25 1.82
CA LEU A 109 3.30 3.79 2.30
C LEU A 109 4.05 4.53 1.21
N GLY A 110 3.96 4.04 -0.03
CA GLY A 110 4.49 4.75 -1.19
C GLY A 110 3.70 6.03 -1.47
N MET A 111 2.38 5.99 -1.27
CA MET A 111 1.48 7.15 -1.41
C MET A 111 1.87 8.33 -0.51
N PHE A 112 2.50 8.10 0.64
CA PHE A 112 3.04 9.18 1.48
C PHE A 112 4.09 10.03 0.75
N ASN A 113 4.90 9.45 -0.15
CA ASN A 113 5.83 10.24 -0.95
C ASN A 113 5.09 11.11 -1.97
N ILE A 114 3.99 10.60 -2.54
CA ILE A 114 3.16 11.34 -3.48
C ILE A 114 2.46 12.51 -2.77
N TRP A 115 1.88 12.28 -1.57
CA TRP A 115 1.28 13.35 -0.77
C TRP A 115 2.26 14.45 -0.40
N ASP A 116 3.47 14.08 0.02
CA ASP A 116 4.51 15.06 0.36
C ASP A 116 4.89 15.93 -0.85
N GLU A 117 4.95 15.34 -2.05
CA GLU A 117 5.33 16.04 -3.28
C GLU A 117 4.20 16.93 -3.82
N VAL A 118 2.97 16.43 -3.86
CA VAL A 118 1.81 17.16 -4.42
C VAL A 118 1.31 18.26 -3.47
N GLY A 119 1.36 18.02 -2.17
CA GLY A 119 0.93 18.95 -1.12
C GLY A 119 -0.58 19.25 -1.03
N LYS A 120 -1.36 19.20 -2.10
CA LYS A 120 -2.83 19.40 -2.05
C LYS A 120 -3.53 18.29 -2.81
N MET A 121 -3.70 17.14 -2.15
CA MET A 121 -4.31 15.96 -2.76
C MET A 121 -5.39 15.35 -1.87
N ALA A 122 -6.56 15.11 -2.46
CA ALA A 122 -7.63 14.31 -1.86
C ALA A 122 -7.64 12.90 -2.48
N ALA A 123 -7.52 11.87 -1.63
CA ALA A 123 -7.71 10.48 -2.07
C ALA A 123 -9.20 10.13 -2.14
N ILE A 124 -9.54 9.16 -3.00
CA ILE A 124 -10.90 8.60 -3.09
C ILE A 124 -10.91 7.20 -2.46
N ALA A 125 -11.67 7.03 -1.39
CA ALA A 125 -11.75 5.79 -0.62
C ALA A 125 -13.14 5.14 -0.70
N LYS A 126 -13.22 3.83 -0.39
CA LYS A 126 -14.50 3.13 -0.22
C LYS A 126 -15.20 3.64 1.04
N LYS A 127 -16.51 3.88 0.99
CA LYS A 127 -17.32 4.33 2.15
C LYS A 127 -17.11 3.50 3.41
N GLN A 128 -16.91 2.20 3.28
CA GLN A 128 -16.66 1.29 4.41
C GLN A 128 -15.41 1.66 5.21
N LEU A 129 -14.39 2.25 4.56
CA LEU A 129 -13.15 2.66 5.23
C LEU A 129 -13.35 3.86 6.17
N PHE A 130 -14.44 4.62 6.02
CA PHE A 130 -14.79 5.68 6.96
C PHE A 130 -15.03 5.13 8.37
N TYR A 131 -15.56 3.90 8.48
CA TYR A 131 -15.93 3.28 9.75
C TYR A 131 -14.76 2.57 10.44
N VAL A 132 -13.56 2.56 9.84
CA VAL A 132 -12.35 2.02 10.46
C VAL A 132 -11.79 3.07 11.42
N PHE A 133 -12.29 3.10 12.66
CA PHE A 133 -11.85 4.07 13.67
C PHE A 133 -10.49 3.70 14.27
N PRO A 134 -9.62 4.69 14.58
CA PRO A 134 -9.77 6.15 14.40
C PRO A 134 -9.34 6.67 13.01
N PHE A 135 -8.82 5.80 12.14
CA PHE A 135 -8.28 6.17 10.83
C PHE A 135 -9.31 6.88 9.92
N GLY A 136 -10.52 6.32 9.77
CA GLY A 136 -11.53 6.79 8.84
C GLY A 136 -12.00 8.23 9.10
N LEU A 137 -12.23 8.58 10.37
CA LEU A 137 -12.55 9.97 10.76
C LEU A 137 -11.38 10.92 10.46
N THR A 138 -10.16 10.49 10.75
CA THR A 138 -8.95 11.29 10.47
C THR A 138 -8.79 11.55 8.97
N ALA A 139 -8.94 10.51 8.16
CA ALA A 139 -8.90 10.61 6.70
C ALA A 139 -10.00 11.55 6.17
N TYR A 140 -11.21 11.48 6.73
CA TYR A 140 -12.30 12.40 6.41
C TYR A 140 -11.96 13.85 6.74
N LEU A 141 -11.45 14.11 7.94
CA LEU A 141 -10.99 15.43 8.34
C LEU A 141 -9.80 15.91 7.51
N ALA A 142 -9.04 14.99 6.91
CA ALA A 142 -7.94 15.28 6.00
C ALA A 142 -8.34 15.43 4.52
N GLY A 143 -9.65 15.52 4.23
CA GLY A 143 -10.16 15.79 2.89
C GLY A 143 -10.35 14.56 2.01
N VAL A 144 -10.18 13.34 2.54
CA VAL A 144 -10.45 12.10 1.78
C VAL A 144 -11.93 12.02 1.41
N VAL A 145 -12.20 11.72 0.15
CA VAL A 145 -13.55 11.58 -0.40
C VAL A 145 -13.96 10.11 -0.32
N PHE A 146 -14.95 9.81 0.52
CA PHE A 146 -15.52 8.48 0.65
C PHE A 146 -16.68 8.29 -0.33
N ILE A 147 -16.59 7.29 -1.19
CA ILE A 147 -17.62 6.98 -2.17
C ILE A 147 -18.28 5.65 -1.87
N ASP A 148 -19.61 5.65 -1.94
CA ASP A 148 -20.39 4.42 -1.93
C ASP A 148 -20.34 3.79 -3.32
N ARG A 149 -19.75 2.60 -3.43
CA ARG A 149 -19.67 1.86 -4.69
C ARG A 149 -20.76 0.78 -4.79
N THR A 150 -21.70 0.76 -3.84
CA THR A 150 -22.83 -0.15 -3.87
C THR A 150 -23.94 0.40 -4.76
N ASN A 151 -23.94 0.00 -6.03
CA ASN A 151 -25.16 -0.08 -6.84
C ASN A 151 -25.36 -1.53 -7.33
N PRO A 152 -26.36 -2.25 -6.79
CA PRO A 152 -26.43 -3.73 -6.75
C PRO A 152 -26.78 -4.47 -8.04
N LYS A 153 -27.27 -3.81 -9.11
CA LYS A 153 -27.78 -4.53 -10.31
C LYS A 153 -26.72 -5.21 -11.19
N ALA A 154 -25.45 -4.80 -11.12
CA ALA A 154 -24.35 -5.39 -11.90
C ALA A 154 -23.31 -6.15 -11.06
N ALA A 155 -23.43 -6.12 -9.72
CA ALA A 155 -22.40 -6.59 -8.82
C ALA A 155 -22.25 -8.11 -8.83
N TYR A 156 -23.32 -8.89 -9.01
CA TYR A 156 -23.24 -10.36 -8.96
C TYR A 156 -22.53 -10.98 -10.18
N ALA A 157 -22.78 -10.48 -11.39
CA ALA A 157 -22.09 -10.94 -12.60
C ALA A 157 -20.59 -10.61 -12.54
N GLN A 158 -20.27 -9.39 -12.11
CA GLN A 158 -18.89 -8.94 -11.93
C GLN A 158 -18.22 -9.64 -10.75
N LEU A 159 -18.93 -10.00 -9.68
CA LEU A 159 -18.40 -10.81 -8.58
C LEU A 159 -18.08 -12.22 -9.04
N LYS A 160 -18.88 -12.85 -9.90
CA LYS A 160 -18.57 -14.18 -10.45
C LYS A 160 -17.31 -14.14 -11.31
N GLU A 161 -17.24 -13.20 -12.26
CA GLU A 161 -16.06 -12.97 -13.10
C GLU A 161 -14.82 -12.58 -12.28
N THR A 162 -14.97 -11.67 -11.30
CA THR A 162 -13.88 -11.26 -10.40
C THR A 162 -13.49 -12.38 -9.44
N SER A 163 -14.42 -13.24 -9.01
CA SER A 163 -14.11 -14.40 -8.15
C SER A 163 -13.32 -15.46 -8.91
N GLU A 164 -13.65 -15.72 -10.18
CA GLU A 164 -12.89 -16.60 -11.05
C GLU A 164 -11.48 -16.03 -11.34
N VAL A 165 -11.35 -14.71 -11.49
CA VAL A 165 -10.05 -13.99 -11.61
C VAL A 165 -9.30 -13.89 -10.27
N MET A 166 -10.00 -13.91 -9.13
CA MET A 166 -9.38 -13.90 -7.79
C MET A 166 -8.89 -15.30 -7.38
N VAL A 167 -9.49 -16.37 -7.91
CA VAL A 167 -9.14 -17.78 -7.64
C VAL A 167 -8.11 -18.32 -8.65
N LYS A 168 -8.11 -17.85 -9.91
CA LYS A 168 -7.01 -18.11 -10.84
C LYS A 168 -5.80 -17.25 -10.47
N ASN A 169 -4.63 -17.89 -10.38
CA ASN A 169 -3.33 -17.28 -10.12
C ASN A 169 -3.28 -15.81 -10.57
N LYS A 170 -3.25 -14.89 -9.59
CA LYS A 170 -3.08 -13.46 -9.85
C LYS A 170 -1.74 -13.29 -10.56
N ASP A 171 -1.79 -13.11 -11.88
CA ASP A 171 -0.64 -12.71 -12.64
C ASP A 171 -0.31 -11.26 -12.25
N TYR A 172 0.50 -11.10 -11.20
CA TYR A 172 0.93 -9.79 -10.69
C TYR A 172 1.79 -9.01 -11.69
N THR A 173 2.09 -9.58 -12.86
CA THR A 173 2.79 -8.91 -13.96
C THR A 173 1.88 -8.08 -14.86
N LYS A 174 0.55 -8.20 -14.73
CA LYS A 174 -0.42 -7.51 -15.60
C LYS A 174 -1.38 -6.61 -14.83
N LEU A 175 -1.66 -5.43 -15.39
CA LEU A 175 -2.69 -4.53 -14.89
C LEU A 175 -4.08 -5.03 -15.30
N LEU A 176 -5.00 -5.06 -14.34
CA LEU A 176 -6.41 -5.28 -14.63
C LEU A 176 -7.01 -4.06 -15.35
N PRO A 177 -8.09 -4.24 -16.14
CA PRO A 177 -8.80 -3.12 -16.76
C PRO A 177 -9.22 -2.06 -15.74
N PHE A 178 -8.97 -0.79 -16.07
CA PHE A 178 -9.32 0.33 -15.20
C PHE A 178 -10.84 0.51 -15.05
N LYS A 179 -11.25 1.03 -13.89
CA LYS A 179 -12.61 1.54 -13.70
C LYS A 179 -12.75 2.95 -14.29
N LYS A 180 -13.90 3.26 -14.87
CA LYS A 180 -14.17 4.54 -15.57
C LYS A 180 -14.14 5.79 -14.68
N GLY A 181 -14.36 5.67 -13.37
CA GLY A 181 -14.63 6.81 -12.49
C GLY A 181 -13.58 7.93 -12.51
N ALA A 182 -12.30 7.60 -12.39
CA ALA A 182 -11.23 8.61 -12.41
C ALA A 182 -11.17 9.36 -13.76
N PHE A 183 -11.36 8.64 -14.87
CA PHE A 183 -11.36 9.20 -16.21
C PHE A 183 -12.57 10.12 -16.44
N THR A 184 -13.75 9.72 -15.96
CA THR A 184 -14.95 10.58 -16.02
C THR A 184 -14.75 11.88 -15.24
N ILE A 185 -14.12 11.82 -14.05
CA ILE A 185 -13.79 13.02 -13.27
C ILE A 185 -12.82 13.92 -14.02
N ALA A 186 -11.76 13.35 -14.62
CA ALA A 186 -10.78 14.12 -15.38
C ALA A 186 -11.41 14.84 -16.57
N VAL A 187 -12.26 14.15 -17.33
CA VAL A 187 -13.02 14.74 -18.44
C VAL A 187 -13.99 15.80 -17.95
N ALA A 188 -14.74 15.56 -16.88
CA ALA A 188 -15.70 16.54 -16.37
C ALA A 188 -15.01 17.82 -15.85
N ALA A 189 -13.85 17.68 -15.21
CA ALA A 189 -13.07 18.81 -14.70
C ALA A 189 -12.13 19.44 -15.75
N GLN A 190 -12.02 18.85 -16.96
CA GLN A 190 -11.09 19.27 -18.01
C GLN A 190 -9.64 19.38 -17.51
N VAL A 191 -9.21 18.41 -16.71
CA VAL A 191 -7.84 18.35 -16.15
C VAL A 191 -7.09 17.13 -16.69
N PRO A 192 -5.74 17.19 -16.81
CA PRO A 192 -4.95 16.06 -17.23
C PRO A 192 -5.01 14.89 -16.23
N ILE A 193 -4.75 13.68 -16.74
CA ILE A 193 -4.52 12.48 -15.93
C ILE A 193 -3.01 12.28 -15.80
N ILE A 194 -2.52 12.12 -14.56
CA ILE A 194 -1.13 11.76 -14.29
C ILE A 194 -1.10 10.28 -13.87
N PRO A 195 -0.60 9.37 -14.72
CA PRO A 195 -0.44 7.98 -14.35
C PRO A 195 0.76 7.82 -13.40
N VAL A 196 0.58 7.08 -12.31
CA VAL A 196 1.64 6.73 -11.35
C VAL A 196 1.67 5.22 -11.20
N ILE A 197 2.87 4.62 -11.19
CA ILE A 197 3.03 3.18 -11.10
C ILE A 197 3.82 2.84 -9.83
N PHE A 198 3.21 2.03 -8.97
CA PHE A 198 3.91 1.28 -7.94
C PHE A 198 4.57 0.06 -8.58
N SER A 199 5.88 -0.06 -8.39
CA SER A 199 6.67 -1.20 -8.87
C SER A 199 6.22 -2.50 -8.20
N PRO A 200 6.30 -3.65 -8.89
CA PRO A 200 6.03 -4.94 -8.27
C PRO A 200 6.85 -5.17 -6.99
N TYR A 201 6.19 -5.68 -5.96
CA TYR A 201 6.82 -6.06 -4.69
C TYR A 201 7.61 -7.36 -4.74
N TYR A 202 7.48 -8.13 -5.82
CA TYR A 202 7.98 -9.48 -5.94
C TYR A 202 9.07 -9.57 -7.02
N PHE A 203 10.29 -9.86 -6.59
CA PHE A 203 11.35 -10.39 -7.44
C PHE A 203 11.51 -11.92 -7.46
N PRO A 204 11.02 -12.73 -6.49
CA PRO A 204 11.37 -14.15 -6.46
C PRO A 204 10.66 -14.92 -7.58
N ILE A 205 11.43 -15.71 -8.32
CA ILE A 205 10.92 -16.69 -9.27
C ILE A 205 10.59 -17.95 -8.44
N PRO A 206 9.32 -18.38 -8.37
CA PRO A 206 8.94 -19.53 -7.57
C PRO A 206 9.58 -20.80 -8.15
N THR A 207 10.19 -21.61 -7.27
CA THR A 207 10.81 -22.90 -7.62
C THR A 207 10.03 -24.10 -7.06
N VAL A 208 8.95 -23.84 -6.32
CA VAL A 208 8.10 -24.90 -5.77
C VAL A 208 7.50 -25.71 -6.91
N GLY A 209 7.77 -27.01 -6.92
CA GLY A 209 7.31 -27.94 -7.96
C GLY A 209 8.24 -28.08 -9.16
N LEU A 210 9.36 -27.35 -9.21
CA LEU A 210 10.40 -27.54 -10.22
C LEU A 210 11.30 -28.74 -9.87
N THR A 211 11.79 -29.39 -10.90
CA THR A 211 12.74 -30.50 -10.87
C THR A 211 14.06 -30.08 -11.51
N ASN A 212 15.05 -30.98 -11.53
CA ASN A 212 16.33 -30.70 -12.21
C ASN A 212 16.18 -30.50 -13.72
N GLU A 213 15.11 -31.01 -14.33
CA GLU A 213 14.84 -30.85 -15.75
C GLU A 213 14.44 -29.40 -16.09
N ASP A 214 13.88 -28.67 -15.13
CA ASP A 214 13.43 -27.28 -15.30
C ASP A 214 14.56 -26.26 -15.13
N VAL A 215 15.76 -26.70 -14.70
CA VAL A 215 16.89 -25.81 -14.38
C VAL A 215 17.34 -24.96 -15.58
N PRO A 216 17.48 -25.47 -16.82
CA PRO A 216 17.84 -24.65 -17.97
C PRO A 216 16.84 -23.52 -18.24
N GLU A 217 15.53 -23.80 -18.15
CA GLU A 217 14.49 -22.79 -18.32
C GLU A 217 14.50 -21.77 -17.17
N LEU A 218 14.70 -22.24 -15.93
CA LEU A 218 14.83 -21.38 -14.77
C LEU A 218 16.01 -20.40 -14.91
N ILE A 219 17.17 -20.87 -15.39
CA ILE A 219 18.35 -20.02 -15.66
C ILE A 219 18.02 -18.95 -16.69
N ALA A 220 17.41 -19.32 -17.83
CA ALA A 220 17.02 -18.37 -18.86
C ALA A 220 16.05 -17.31 -18.31
N LYS A 221 15.04 -17.75 -17.55
CA LYS A 221 14.04 -16.87 -16.93
C LYS A 221 14.64 -15.89 -15.92
N VAL A 222 15.62 -16.33 -15.12
CA VAL A 222 16.38 -15.46 -14.20
C VAL A 222 17.19 -14.45 -15.01
N HIS A 223 17.96 -14.91 -16.00
CA HIS A 223 18.82 -14.08 -16.83
C HIS A 223 18.02 -12.97 -17.54
N ASP A 224 16.89 -13.32 -18.16
CA ASP A 224 16.06 -12.36 -18.89
C ASP A 224 15.45 -11.30 -17.97
N LYS A 225 14.96 -11.72 -16.79
CA LYS A 225 14.44 -10.79 -15.78
C LYS A 225 15.52 -9.84 -15.27
N MET A 226 16.72 -10.36 -14.98
CA MET A 226 17.85 -9.53 -14.54
C MET A 226 18.32 -8.58 -15.64
N SER A 227 18.41 -9.05 -16.88
CA SER A 227 18.83 -8.24 -18.03
C SER A 227 17.84 -7.12 -18.34
N ALA A 228 16.53 -7.39 -18.26
CA ALA A 228 15.49 -6.38 -18.42
C ALA A 228 15.58 -5.31 -17.33
N ALA A 229 15.68 -5.72 -16.06
CA ALA A 229 15.83 -4.79 -14.94
C ALA A 229 17.12 -3.96 -15.05
N TYR A 230 18.24 -4.58 -15.45
CA TYR A 230 19.51 -3.89 -15.66
C TYR A 230 19.40 -2.82 -16.77
N LYS A 231 18.73 -3.14 -17.88
CA LYS A 231 18.50 -2.20 -18.99
C LYS A 231 17.57 -1.04 -18.62
N GLU A 232 16.62 -1.26 -17.72
CA GLU A 232 15.78 -0.18 -17.20
C GLU A 232 16.58 0.72 -16.26
N LEU A 233 17.32 0.13 -15.31
CA LEU A 233 18.15 0.88 -14.37
C LEU A 233 19.26 1.68 -15.07
N SER A 234 19.85 1.15 -16.14
CA SER A 234 20.92 1.86 -16.87
C SER A 234 20.41 3.10 -17.62
N LYS A 235 19.12 3.17 -17.96
CA LYS A 235 18.50 4.37 -18.53
C LYS A 235 18.25 5.47 -17.51
N GLU A 236 18.30 5.16 -16.22
CA GLU A 236 18.03 6.11 -15.14
C GLU A 236 19.28 6.84 -14.63
N VAL A 237 20.47 6.37 -15.03
CA VAL A 237 21.76 6.95 -14.63
C VAL A 237 22.25 8.02 -15.65
N LEU A 238 21.51 8.21 -16.75
CA LEU A 238 21.74 9.24 -17.76
C LEU A 238 20.64 10.31 -17.68
#